data_AF-A0A8H3HU56-F1
#
_entry.id   AF-A0A8H3HU56-F1
#
_cell.length_a   1.000
_cell.length_b   1.000
_cell.length_c   1.000
_cell.angle_alpha   90.00
_cell.angle_beta   90.00
_cell.angle_gamma   90.00
#
_symmetry.space_group_name_H-M   'P 1'
#
loop_
_entity.id
_entity.type
_entity.pdbx_description
1 polymer ?
#
loop_
_entity_poly.entity_id
_entity_poly.type
_entity_poly.pdbx_seq_one_letter_code
_entity_poly.pdbx_strand_id
1 'polypeptide(L)'
;HMCRGTYDESAFIQMEGHVLATIQWTIGHPTAEAWLRVACTSVCFEDTETQHVARFIMETTLFYREFIDFPPSVLANASLLLGRHVLGKARRAHEMTPEILEVVRLLDERYATRVQEISPVLVDKYNPSYFSNASAKTVRFYLGGGRFDFTPIPVLAPVTPLRQPLSNRPMSVCSNMSETSTPSSCSETDDEMPITPHTPMFPLHPVHANAQDKENVPSGMTAQHVHVFKSSYDQDTSMHFTGPNQFSILYGQQRSALSDLNASRG
;
A
#
# COMPACT_ATOMS: atom_id res chain seq x y z
N HIS A 1 -29.68 -17.37 4.01
CA HIS A 1 -28.57 -18.07 3.31
C HIS A 1 -28.12 -17.28 2.10
N MET A 2 -26.80 -17.04 1.97
CA MET A 2 -26.21 -16.38 0.78
C MET A 2 -26.41 -17.23 -0.48
N CYS A 3 -26.12 -18.54 -0.40
CA CYS A 3 -26.17 -19.47 -1.53
C CYS A 3 -27.58 -19.99 -1.88
N ARG A 4 -28.65 -19.35 -1.38
CA ARG A 4 -30.07 -19.67 -1.66
C ARG A 4 -30.52 -21.14 -1.48
N GLY A 5 -29.79 -21.94 -0.70
CA GLY A 5 -30.07 -23.37 -0.52
C GLY A 5 -29.48 -24.29 -1.61
N THR A 6 -28.55 -23.79 -2.43
CA THR A 6 -27.88 -24.59 -3.49
C THR A 6 -26.91 -25.64 -2.93
N TYR A 7 -26.52 -25.51 -1.65
CA TYR A 7 -25.56 -26.38 -0.97
C TYR A 7 -26.01 -26.64 0.46
N ASP A 8 -25.89 -27.89 0.90
CA ASP A 8 -26.07 -28.32 2.28
C ASP A 8 -24.88 -27.90 3.15
N GLU A 9 -25.09 -27.82 4.47
CA GLU A 9 -24.05 -27.46 5.45
C GLU A 9 -22.82 -28.38 5.39
N SER A 10 -23.03 -29.67 5.15
CA SER A 10 -21.98 -30.68 4.96
C SER A 10 -21.04 -30.38 3.78
N ALA A 11 -21.53 -29.74 2.72
CA ALA A 11 -20.73 -29.38 1.57
C ALA A 11 -19.75 -28.23 1.89
N PHE A 12 -20.13 -27.30 2.77
CA PHE A 12 -19.22 -26.24 3.23
C PHE A 12 -18.08 -26.81 4.07
N ILE A 13 -18.36 -27.73 5.00
CA ILE A 13 -17.36 -28.38 5.85
C ILE A 13 -16.35 -29.18 4.99
N GLN A 14 -16.84 -29.92 4.00
CA GLN A 14 -15.98 -30.67 3.06
C GLN A 14 -15.10 -29.72 2.21
N MET A 15 -15.68 -28.63 1.70
CA MET A 15 -14.94 -27.66 0.89
C MET A 15 -13.90 -26.89 1.72
N GLU A 16 -14.21 -26.52 2.97
CA GLU A 16 -13.29 -25.89 3.91
C GLU A 16 -12.07 -26.80 4.18
N GLY A 17 -12.29 -28.04 4.58
CA GLY A 17 -11.21 -29.01 4.80
C GLY A 17 -10.36 -29.26 3.55
N HIS A 18 -10.99 -29.30 2.37
CA HIS A 18 -10.28 -29.46 1.10
C HIS A 18 -9.44 -28.24 0.72
N VAL A 19 -9.95 -27.01 0.91
CA VAL A 19 -9.18 -25.77 0.68
C VAL A 19 -7.98 -25.72 1.62
N LEU A 20 -8.19 -25.97 2.92
CA LEU A 20 -7.14 -25.94 3.94
C LEU A 20 -6.03 -26.97 3.65
N ALA A 21 -6.39 -28.19 3.25
CA ALA A 21 -5.43 -29.20 2.81
C ALA A 21 -4.67 -28.76 1.53
N THR A 22 -5.37 -28.18 0.56
CA THR A 22 -4.80 -27.74 -0.73
C THR A 22 -3.76 -26.62 -0.54
N ILE A 23 -4.03 -25.64 0.33
CA ILE A 23 -3.07 -24.59 0.68
C ILE A 23 -2.04 -25.03 1.73
N GLN A 24 -1.97 -26.31 2.07
CA GLN A 24 -1.05 -26.89 3.07
C GLN A 24 -1.15 -26.16 4.43
N TRP A 25 -2.37 -25.77 4.83
CA TRP A 25 -2.68 -24.95 6.02
C TRP A 25 -1.97 -23.59 6.08
N THR A 26 -1.37 -23.14 4.97
CA THR A 26 -0.64 -21.86 4.87
C THR A 26 -1.64 -20.72 4.67
N ILE A 27 -2.09 -20.14 5.78
CA ILE A 27 -2.99 -18.99 5.83
C ILE A 27 -2.19 -17.73 6.18
N GLY A 28 -2.44 -16.62 5.49
CA GLY A 28 -1.94 -15.30 5.88
C GLY A 28 -0.66 -14.85 5.18
N HIS A 29 -0.70 -14.68 3.86
CA HIS A 29 0.33 -13.93 3.12
C HIS A 29 0.13 -12.41 3.23
N PRO A 30 1.19 -11.59 3.09
CA PRO A 30 1.08 -10.13 3.08
C PRO A 30 0.20 -9.61 1.93
N THR A 31 -1.04 -9.21 2.23
CA THR A 31 -2.00 -8.72 1.25
C THR A 31 -1.68 -7.31 0.76
N ALA A 32 -2.19 -6.91 -0.41
CA ALA A 32 -2.01 -5.55 -0.92
C ALA A 32 -2.61 -4.51 0.06
N GLU A 33 -3.72 -4.85 0.72
CA GLU A 33 -4.31 -4.06 1.80
C GLU A 33 -3.38 -3.88 3.02
N ALA A 34 -2.59 -4.90 3.38
CA ALA A 34 -1.57 -4.74 4.44
C ALA A 34 -0.45 -3.78 4.00
N TRP A 35 0.04 -3.91 2.76
CA TRP A 35 1.04 -3.00 2.20
C TRP A 35 0.53 -1.57 2.03
N LEU A 36 -0.73 -1.39 1.62
CA LEU A 36 -1.33 -0.07 1.43
C LEU A 36 -1.44 0.68 2.76
N ARG A 37 -1.79 0.00 3.86
CA ARG A 37 -1.74 0.64 5.20
C ARG A 37 -0.33 1.10 5.54
N VAL A 38 0.68 0.25 5.37
CA VAL A 38 2.09 0.60 5.63
C VAL A 38 2.52 1.79 4.78
N ALA A 39 2.19 1.81 3.49
CA ALA A 39 2.50 2.93 2.60
C ALA A 39 1.83 4.24 3.06
N CYS A 40 0.55 4.20 3.43
CA CYS A 40 -0.21 5.36 3.90
C CYS A 40 0.22 5.89 5.28
N THR A 41 0.85 5.07 6.12
CA THR A 41 1.33 5.45 7.46
C THR A 41 2.85 5.44 7.59
N SER A 42 3.57 5.55 6.48
CA SER A 42 5.04 5.62 6.44
C SER A 42 5.56 7.05 6.70
N VAL A 43 6.80 7.33 6.30
CA VAL A 43 7.52 8.62 6.43
C VAL A 43 6.71 9.83 5.95
N CYS A 44 5.78 9.64 5.02
CA CYS A 44 4.80 10.66 4.63
C CYS A 44 3.38 10.13 4.86
N PHE A 45 2.71 10.62 5.89
CA PHE A 45 1.34 10.25 6.20
C PHE A 45 0.36 10.70 5.10
N GLU A 46 -0.53 9.79 4.68
CA GLU A 46 -1.61 10.08 3.74
C GLU A 46 -2.90 10.41 4.47
N ASP A 47 -3.55 11.52 4.12
CA ASP A 47 -4.88 11.83 4.63
C ASP A 47 -5.92 10.79 4.18
N THR A 48 -6.97 10.64 4.98
CA THR A 48 -8.04 9.66 4.84
C THR A 48 -8.65 9.60 3.43
N GLU A 49 -8.72 10.74 2.72
CA GLU A 49 -9.25 10.77 1.36
C GLU A 49 -8.31 10.09 0.35
N THR A 50 -6.98 10.30 0.43
CA THR A 50 -6.04 9.48 -0.37
C THR A 50 -6.18 8.01 -0.02
N GLN A 51 -6.26 7.66 1.27
CA GLN A 51 -6.34 6.26 1.70
C GLN A 51 -7.60 5.56 1.14
N HIS A 52 -8.72 6.27 1.02
CA HIS A 52 -9.93 5.73 0.41
C HIS A 52 -9.85 5.61 -1.12
N VAL A 53 -9.32 6.63 -1.81
CA VAL A 53 -9.14 6.58 -3.28
C VAL A 53 -8.13 5.50 -3.68
N ALA A 54 -6.98 5.43 -3.00
CA ALA A 54 -5.97 4.40 -3.23
C ALA A 54 -6.53 2.99 -2.95
N ARG A 55 -7.36 2.81 -1.91
CA ARG A 55 -7.98 1.51 -1.61
C ARG A 55 -9.03 1.10 -2.65
N PHE A 56 -9.83 2.04 -3.17
CA PHE A 56 -10.76 1.77 -4.28
C PHE A 56 -10.02 1.33 -5.56
N ILE A 57 -8.94 2.03 -5.91
CA ILE A 57 -8.08 1.68 -7.04
C ILE A 57 -7.42 0.31 -6.83
N MET A 58 -6.90 0.05 -5.62
CA MET A 58 -6.29 -1.24 -5.27
C MET A 58 -7.30 -2.40 -5.34
N GLU A 59 -8.51 -2.26 -4.78
CA GLU A 59 -9.52 -3.32 -4.87
C GLU A 59 -10.01 -3.56 -6.31
N THR A 60 -9.87 -2.59 -7.21
CA THR A 60 -10.15 -2.79 -8.64
C THR A 60 -9.25 -3.86 -9.26
N THR A 61 -8.02 -4.02 -8.75
CA THR A 61 -7.09 -5.06 -9.23
C THR A 61 -7.62 -6.48 -9.00
N LEU A 62 -8.43 -6.70 -7.96
CA LEU A 62 -8.98 -8.01 -7.58
C LEU A 62 -10.03 -8.53 -8.58
N PHE A 63 -10.53 -7.69 -9.48
CA PHE A 63 -11.55 -8.05 -10.49
C PHE A 63 -10.95 -8.51 -11.84
N TYR A 64 -9.65 -8.32 -12.09
CA TYR A 64 -9.05 -8.55 -13.40
C TYR A 64 -7.74 -9.36 -13.33
N ARG A 65 -7.65 -10.43 -14.14
CA ARG A 65 -6.55 -11.41 -14.07
C ARG A 65 -5.16 -10.84 -14.39
N GLU A 66 -5.09 -9.75 -15.16
CA GLU A 66 -3.83 -9.06 -15.51
C GLU A 66 -3.03 -8.57 -14.29
N PHE A 67 -3.64 -8.44 -13.12
CA PHE A 67 -2.95 -8.01 -11.89
C PHE A 67 -2.40 -9.16 -11.04
N ILE A 68 -2.65 -10.42 -11.40
CA ILE A 68 -2.27 -11.60 -10.59
C ILE A 68 -0.74 -11.77 -10.50
N ASP A 69 -0.02 -11.43 -11.57
CA ASP A 69 1.44 -11.64 -11.66
C ASP A 69 2.25 -10.57 -10.91
N PHE A 70 1.61 -9.54 -10.35
CA PHE A 70 2.27 -8.43 -9.66
C PHE A 70 2.34 -8.62 -8.14
N PRO A 71 3.48 -8.32 -7.49
CA PRO A 71 3.59 -8.42 -6.03
C PRO A 71 2.58 -7.51 -5.29
N PRO A 72 2.01 -7.96 -4.16
CA PRO A 72 1.05 -7.16 -3.38
C PRO A 72 1.54 -5.78 -2.95
N SER A 73 2.85 -5.61 -2.74
CA SER A 73 3.51 -4.32 -2.46
C SER A 73 3.50 -3.37 -3.67
N VAL A 74 3.70 -3.90 -4.88
CA VAL A 74 3.65 -3.12 -6.13
C VAL A 74 2.23 -2.66 -6.42
N LEU A 75 1.24 -3.55 -6.27
CA LEU A 75 -0.18 -3.21 -6.40
C LEU A 75 -0.60 -2.09 -5.43
N ALA A 76 -0.17 -2.17 -4.16
CA ALA A 76 -0.44 -1.14 -3.16
C ALA A 76 0.19 0.22 -3.51
N ASN A 77 1.48 0.24 -3.86
CA ASN A 77 2.20 1.48 -4.17
C ASN A 77 1.70 2.12 -5.48
N ALA A 78 1.38 1.32 -6.51
CA ALA A 78 0.79 1.80 -7.76
C ALA A 78 -0.59 2.45 -7.52
N SER A 79 -1.41 1.80 -6.70
CA SER A 79 -2.75 2.32 -6.36
C SER A 79 -2.67 3.60 -5.52
N LEU A 80 -1.66 3.73 -4.66
CA LEU A 80 -1.38 4.96 -3.93
C LEU A 80 -0.87 6.08 -4.85
N LEU A 81 0.12 5.81 -5.70
CA LEU A 81 0.66 6.78 -6.66
C LEU A 81 -0.44 7.31 -7.61
N LEU A 82 -1.28 6.41 -8.14
CA LEU A 82 -2.40 6.79 -8.98
C LEU A 82 -3.50 7.53 -8.19
N GLY A 83 -3.81 7.08 -6.97
CA GLY A 83 -4.79 7.74 -6.10
C GLY A 83 -4.38 9.15 -5.67
N ARG A 84 -3.08 9.39 -5.46
CA ARG A 84 -2.51 10.74 -5.26
C ARG A 84 -2.70 11.60 -6.50
N HIS A 85 -2.41 11.08 -7.69
CA HIS A 85 -2.56 11.80 -8.96
C HIS A 85 -4.03 12.15 -9.28
N VAL A 86 -4.96 11.22 -9.07
CA VAL A 86 -6.43 11.44 -9.18
C VAL A 86 -6.91 12.57 -8.27
N LEU A 87 -6.24 12.80 -7.14
CA LEU A 87 -6.52 13.88 -6.19
C LEU A 87 -5.65 15.14 -6.42
N GLY A 88 -4.89 15.22 -7.51
CA GLY A 88 -4.01 16.36 -7.82
C GLY A 88 -2.81 16.52 -6.89
N LYS A 89 -2.45 15.50 -6.12
CA LYS A 89 -1.35 15.54 -5.13
C LYS A 89 -0.02 15.18 -5.77
N ALA A 90 1.06 15.81 -5.30
CA ALA A 90 2.40 15.63 -5.85
C ALA A 90 2.86 14.16 -5.83
N ARG A 91 3.30 13.65 -6.99
CA ARG A 91 3.97 12.35 -7.17
C ARG A 91 5.32 12.34 -6.44
N ARG A 92 5.77 11.22 -5.85
CA ARG A 92 7.12 11.11 -5.22
C ARG A 92 8.05 10.27 -6.09
N ALA A 93 9.31 10.70 -6.26
CA ALA A 93 10.25 10.03 -7.18
C ALA A 93 10.56 8.57 -6.80
N HIS A 94 10.55 8.22 -5.50
CA HIS A 94 10.76 6.84 -5.04
C HIS A 94 9.55 5.91 -5.26
N GLU A 95 8.37 6.45 -5.59
CA GLU A 95 7.18 5.66 -5.95
C GLU A 95 7.20 5.24 -7.43
N MET A 96 8.09 5.81 -8.24
CA MET A 96 8.10 5.67 -9.70
C MET A 96 9.07 4.60 -10.22
N THR A 97 9.08 3.40 -9.61
CA THR A 97 9.85 2.26 -10.14
C THR A 97 9.17 1.70 -11.40
N PRO A 98 9.90 1.01 -12.31
CA PRO A 98 9.32 0.48 -13.54
C PRO A 98 8.12 -0.45 -13.32
N GLU A 99 8.17 -1.28 -12.28
CA GLU A 99 7.13 -2.24 -11.92
C GLU A 99 5.86 -1.54 -11.42
N ILE A 100 6.03 -0.48 -10.63
CA ILE A 100 4.93 0.34 -10.14
C ILE A 100 4.31 1.12 -11.31
N LEU A 101 5.13 1.70 -12.19
CA LEU A 101 4.67 2.46 -13.35
C LEU A 101 3.91 1.58 -14.35
N GLU A 102 4.27 0.30 -14.53
CA GLU A 102 3.52 -0.61 -15.39
C GLU A 102 2.12 -0.94 -14.81
N VAL A 103 2.01 -1.17 -13.50
CA VAL A 103 0.68 -1.34 -12.86
C VAL A 103 -0.14 -0.06 -12.96
N VAL A 104 0.48 1.12 -12.79
CA VAL A 104 -0.19 2.41 -13.01
C VAL A 104 -0.63 2.56 -14.47
N ARG A 105 0.17 2.12 -15.44
CA ARG A 105 -0.17 2.13 -16.88
C ARG A 105 -1.40 1.26 -17.17
N LEU A 106 -1.43 0.04 -16.65
CA LEU A 106 -2.56 -0.89 -16.79
C LEU A 106 -3.84 -0.32 -16.14
N LEU A 107 -3.74 0.28 -14.95
CA LEU A 107 -4.87 0.92 -14.27
C LEU A 107 -5.37 2.17 -15.01
N ASP A 108 -4.48 3.06 -15.44
CA ASP A 108 -4.81 4.28 -16.19
C ASP A 108 -5.46 3.95 -17.55
N GLU A 109 -4.91 2.98 -18.29
CA GLU A 109 -5.49 2.48 -19.54
C GLU A 109 -6.89 1.87 -19.30
N ARG A 110 -7.03 1.05 -18.24
CA ARG A 110 -8.29 0.42 -17.85
C ARG A 110 -9.37 1.44 -17.50
N TYR A 111 -9.07 2.44 -16.68
CA TYR A 111 -10.07 3.47 -16.36
C TYR A 111 -10.35 4.39 -17.56
N ALA A 112 -9.32 4.86 -18.28
CA ALA A 112 -9.50 5.77 -19.41
C ALA A 112 -10.29 5.14 -20.57
N THR A 113 -10.17 3.82 -20.79
CA THR A 113 -10.93 3.10 -21.83
C THR A 113 -12.29 2.56 -21.35
N ARG A 114 -12.37 2.09 -20.10
CA ARG A 114 -13.43 1.20 -19.63
C ARG A 114 -13.93 1.52 -18.21
N VAL A 115 -13.97 2.79 -17.83
CA VAL A 115 -14.55 3.25 -16.53
C VAL A 115 -15.97 2.74 -16.26
N GLN A 116 -16.77 2.49 -17.31
CA GLN A 116 -18.13 1.94 -17.20
C GLN A 116 -18.18 0.42 -16.97
N GLU A 117 -17.06 -0.30 -17.13
CA GLU A 117 -16.94 -1.75 -16.86
C GLU A 117 -16.39 -2.06 -15.46
N ILE A 118 -16.13 -1.02 -14.65
CA ILE A 118 -15.71 -1.19 -13.25
C ILE A 118 -16.89 -1.77 -12.45
N SER A 119 -16.61 -2.79 -11.64
CA SER A 119 -17.62 -3.54 -10.88
C SER A 119 -18.57 -2.60 -10.10
N PRO A 120 -19.90 -2.62 -10.35
CA PRO A 120 -20.83 -1.72 -9.67
C PRO A 120 -20.85 -1.97 -8.16
N VAL A 121 -20.65 -3.21 -7.72
CA VAL A 121 -20.52 -3.56 -6.29
C VAL A 121 -19.32 -2.85 -5.65
N LEU A 122 -18.22 -2.67 -6.39
CA LEU A 122 -17.05 -1.93 -5.91
C LEU A 122 -17.29 -0.41 -5.95
N VAL A 123 -17.94 0.10 -7.00
CA VAL A 123 -18.33 1.51 -7.09
C VAL A 123 -19.24 1.90 -5.94
N ASP A 124 -20.30 1.13 -5.68
CA ASP A 124 -21.26 1.36 -4.59
C ASP A 124 -20.62 1.20 -3.21
N LYS A 125 -19.71 0.24 -3.02
CA LYS A 125 -18.94 0.08 -1.77
C LYS A 125 -18.17 1.35 -1.41
N TYR A 126 -17.56 2.03 -2.39
CA TYR A 126 -16.71 3.21 -2.18
C TYR A 126 -17.37 4.57 -2.50
N ASN A 127 -18.67 4.57 -2.81
CA ASN A 127 -19.44 5.79 -3.09
C ASN A 127 -19.86 6.58 -1.82
N PRO A 128 -20.11 5.97 -0.64
CA PRO A 128 -20.52 6.72 0.55
C PRO A 128 -19.51 7.77 1.04
N SER A 129 -20.01 8.77 1.76
CA SER A 129 -19.20 9.86 2.33
C SER A 129 -18.17 9.39 3.37
N TYR A 130 -18.44 8.30 4.10
CA TYR A 130 -17.47 7.70 5.01
C TYR A 130 -16.30 7.00 4.28
N PHE A 131 -16.43 6.74 2.98
CA PHE A 131 -15.31 6.40 2.07
C PHE A 131 -14.88 7.60 1.21
N SER A 132 -15.13 8.83 1.68
CA SER A 132 -14.77 10.10 0.99
C SER A 132 -15.32 10.21 -0.45
N ASN A 133 -16.38 9.46 -0.78
CA ASN A 133 -16.89 9.30 -2.15
C ASN A 133 -15.79 8.87 -3.15
N ALA A 134 -14.84 8.03 -2.72
CA ALA A 134 -13.64 7.65 -3.46
C ALA A 134 -13.89 7.09 -4.87
N SER A 135 -14.90 6.24 -5.05
CA SER A 135 -15.26 5.73 -6.37
C SER A 135 -15.76 6.85 -7.28
N ALA A 136 -16.65 7.71 -6.78
CA ALA A 136 -17.18 8.84 -7.52
C ALA A 136 -16.10 9.88 -7.88
N LYS A 137 -15.08 10.10 -7.03
CA LYS A 137 -13.92 10.96 -7.35
C LYS A 137 -13.12 10.37 -8.52
N THR A 138 -12.76 9.09 -8.43
CA THR A 138 -11.96 8.39 -9.45
C THR A 138 -12.70 8.31 -10.79
N VAL A 139 -13.99 7.92 -10.77
CA VAL A 139 -14.84 7.84 -11.96
C VAL A 139 -15.01 9.22 -12.61
N ARG A 140 -15.20 10.30 -11.84
CA ARG A 140 -15.29 11.66 -12.38
C ARG A 140 -13.98 12.14 -13.01
N PHE A 141 -12.82 11.80 -12.44
CA PHE A 141 -11.51 12.15 -13.02
C PHE A 141 -11.38 11.58 -14.44
N TYR A 142 -11.66 10.28 -14.62
CA TYR A 142 -11.53 9.64 -15.94
C TYR A 142 -12.65 10.03 -16.92
N LEU A 143 -13.89 10.22 -16.45
CA LEU A 143 -14.97 10.77 -17.30
C LEU A 143 -14.69 12.23 -17.74
N GLY A 144 -13.90 12.97 -16.97
CA GLY A 144 -13.37 14.29 -17.36
C GLY A 144 -12.18 14.26 -18.32
N GLY A 145 -11.78 13.07 -18.82
CA GLY A 145 -10.60 12.91 -19.68
C GLY A 145 -9.26 12.94 -18.93
N GLY A 146 -9.28 12.83 -17.59
CA GLY A 146 -8.08 12.75 -16.77
C GLY A 146 -7.23 11.52 -17.10
N ARG A 147 -5.91 11.69 -17.08
CA ARG A 147 -4.88 10.66 -17.35
C ARG A 147 -3.72 10.79 -16.39
N PHE A 148 -3.01 9.71 -16.11
CA PHE A 148 -1.77 9.72 -15.34
C PHE A 148 -0.64 10.41 -16.12
N ASP A 149 0.17 11.21 -15.41
CA ASP A 149 1.35 11.85 -15.97
C ASP A 149 2.59 10.96 -15.76
N PHE A 150 3.09 10.38 -16.84
CA PHE A 150 4.29 9.53 -16.85
C PHE A 150 5.61 10.34 -16.94
N THR A 151 5.55 11.67 -17.02
CA THR A 151 6.76 12.51 -17.07
C THR A 151 7.62 12.29 -15.82
N PRO A 152 8.91 11.93 -15.94
CA PRO A 152 9.80 11.75 -14.79
C PRO A 152 9.91 13.03 -13.96
N ILE A 153 9.94 12.89 -12.63
CA ILE A 153 10.17 14.02 -11.73
C ILE A 153 11.61 14.49 -11.91
N PRO A 154 11.87 15.79 -12.18
CA PRO A 154 13.23 16.32 -12.28
C PRO A 154 13.95 16.21 -10.94
N VAL A 155 14.82 15.23 -10.80
CA VAL A 155 15.73 15.13 -9.65
C VAL A 155 16.82 16.19 -9.87
N LEU A 156 16.82 17.25 -9.07
CA LEU A 156 17.92 18.20 -9.05
C LEU A 156 19.20 17.44 -8.70
N ALA A 157 20.19 17.46 -9.61
CA ALA A 157 21.47 16.83 -9.37
C ALA A 157 22.07 17.37 -8.07
N PRO A 158 22.64 16.53 -7.19
CA PRO A 158 23.21 16.98 -5.94
C PRO A 158 24.33 17.99 -6.26
N VAL A 159 24.14 19.23 -5.85
CA VAL A 159 25.10 20.31 -6.06
C VAL A 159 26.35 20.03 -5.23
N THR A 160 27.29 19.32 -5.83
CA THR A 160 28.63 19.13 -5.25
C THR A 160 29.24 20.52 -5.05
N PRO A 161 29.54 20.95 -3.81
CA PRO A 161 30.16 22.24 -3.59
C PRO A 161 31.51 22.25 -4.29
N LEU A 162 31.70 23.22 -5.20
CA LEU A 162 32.89 23.30 -6.02
C LEU A 162 34.11 23.54 -5.12
N ARG A 163 34.87 22.48 -4.86
CA ARG A 163 36.08 22.54 -4.04
C ARG A 163 37.11 23.39 -4.79
N GLN A 164 37.22 24.66 -4.42
CA GLN A 164 38.18 25.59 -5.02
C GLN A 164 39.59 24.98 -4.91
N PRO A 165 40.32 24.79 -6.02
CA PRO A 165 41.71 24.37 -5.94
C PRO A 165 42.51 25.53 -5.32
N LEU A 166 43.21 25.24 -4.22
CA LEU A 166 44.19 26.15 -3.63
C LEU A 166 45.34 26.34 -4.63
N SER A 167 45.24 27.38 -5.45
CA SER A 167 46.28 27.73 -6.40
C SER A 167 47.52 28.20 -5.66
N ASN A 168 48.63 27.46 -5.80
CA ASN A 168 49.94 27.89 -5.32
C ASN A 168 50.24 29.30 -5.83
N ARG A 169 50.37 30.26 -4.90
CA ARG A 169 50.71 31.65 -5.21
C ARG A 169 52.07 31.97 -4.56
N PRO A 170 53.17 32.08 -5.34
CA PRO A 170 54.43 32.52 -4.78
C PRO A 170 54.32 33.97 -4.29
N MET A 171 54.96 34.25 -3.16
CA MET A 171 55.07 35.60 -2.62
C MET A 171 55.94 36.49 -3.51
N SER A 172 55.52 37.73 -3.73
CA SER A 172 56.39 38.81 -4.22
C SER A 172 56.04 40.09 -3.47
N VAL A 173 57.05 40.93 -3.25
CA VAL A 173 57.04 42.05 -2.29
C VAL A 173 57.00 43.40 -3.05
N CYS A 174 56.88 44.51 -2.30
CA CYS A 174 56.82 45.93 -2.70
C CYS A 174 55.40 46.39 -3.13
N SER A 175 54.69 47.29 -2.44
CA SER A 175 54.99 48.65 -1.89
C SER A 175 54.59 49.76 -2.87
N ASN A 176 53.84 50.82 -2.51
CA ASN A 176 53.16 51.24 -1.26
C ASN A 176 51.76 51.84 -1.66
N MET A 177 50.93 52.62 -0.93
CA MET A 177 51.01 53.55 0.24
C MET A 177 49.65 53.58 1.00
N SER A 178 49.53 54.52 1.95
CA SER A 178 48.32 55.21 2.48
C SER A 178 46.92 54.75 2.03
N GLU A 179 45.91 54.54 2.91
CA GLU A 179 45.79 54.69 4.39
C GLU A 179 44.47 53.96 4.84
N THR A 180 43.95 53.95 6.09
CA THR A 180 44.16 54.78 7.30
C THR A 180 44.02 53.97 8.62
N SER A 181 43.97 54.67 9.75
CA SER A 181 43.93 54.27 11.18
C SER A 181 42.94 53.18 11.66
N THR A 182 43.49 52.05 12.17
CA THR A 182 43.59 51.63 13.62
C THR A 182 42.48 51.99 14.66
N PRO A 183 42.45 51.33 15.86
CA PRO A 183 42.60 49.90 16.21
C PRO A 183 41.67 49.38 17.37
N SER A 184 41.70 48.08 17.71
CA SER A 184 41.74 47.47 19.10
C SER A 184 41.20 46.01 19.17
N SER A 185 41.58 45.10 20.10
CA SER A 185 42.89 44.75 20.73
C SER A 185 42.78 43.55 21.73
N CYS A 186 43.21 42.33 21.37
CA CYS A 186 43.80 41.25 22.22
C CYS A 186 44.04 39.97 21.36
N SER A 187 45.27 39.46 21.20
CA SER A 187 46.00 38.50 22.07
C SER A 187 45.33 37.10 22.11
N GLU A 188 45.86 36.06 21.44
CA GLU A 188 47.09 35.27 21.73
C GLU A 188 46.98 34.52 23.08
N THR A 189 47.30 33.21 23.19
CA THR A 189 48.48 32.48 22.69
C THR A 189 48.25 30.98 22.33
N ASP A 190 49.07 30.48 21.39
CA ASP A 190 49.75 29.15 21.30
C ASP A 190 49.01 27.78 21.43
N ASP A 191 49.23 26.87 20.46
CA ASP A 191 50.16 25.68 20.50
C ASP A 191 49.74 24.55 19.50
N GLU A 192 50.62 23.59 19.20
CA GLU A 192 50.55 22.70 18.01
C GLU A 192 50.13 21.21 18.28
N MET A 193 49.85 20.46 17.19
CA MET A 193 49.37 19.05 17.12
C MET A 193 50.49 17.99 17.43
N PRO A 194 50.27 16.63 17.51
CA PRO A 194 49.15 15.82 16.95
C PRO A 194 48.68 14.50 17.68
N ILE A 195 47.57 13.93 17.14
CA ILE A 195 47.16 12.48 17.10
C ILE A 195 47.18 11.61 18.38
N THR A 196 45.99 11.12 18.81
CA THR A 196 45.67 9.67 19.00
C THR A 196 44.20 9.45 19.44
N PRO A 197 43.53 8.34 19.05
CA PRO A 197 42.19 8.00 19.56
C PRO A 197 42.26 6.95 20.69
N HIS A 198 41.78 7.29 21.89
CA HIS A 198 41.69 6.36 23.02
C HIS A 198 40.31 6.40 23.69
N THR A 199 39.57 5.28 23.61
CA THR A 199 38.40 5.01 24.47
C THR A 199 38.89 4.58 25.86
N PRO A 200 38.20 4.97 26.96
CA PRO A 200 37.51 3.91 27.72
C PRO A 200 36.21 4.32 28.46
N MET A 201 35.34 3.30 28.65
CA MET A 201 34.45 3.01 29.80
C MET A 201 33.56 4.08 30.49
N PHE A 202 32.31 3.67 30.73
CA PHE A 202 31.35 4.24 31.69
C PHE A 202 31.87 4.25 33.14
N PRO A 203 31.31 5.12 34.01
CA PRO A 203 30.56 4.55 35.16
C PRO A 203 29.29 5.31 35.61
N LEU A 204 28.18 4.55 35.67
CA LEU A 204 27.18 4.41 36.76
C LEU A 204 26.64 5.59 37.64
N HIS A 205 25.35 5.38 38.01
CA HIS A 205 24.57 5.96 39.14
C HIS A 205 23.97 7.39 39.02
N PRO A 206 22.88 7.70 39.76
CA PRO A 206 22.02 6.84 40.60
C PRO A 206 20.54 6.77 40.16
N VAL A 207 19.75 5.96 40.87
CA VAL A 207 18.31 5.69 40.62
C VAL A 207 17.42 6.60 41.46
N HIS A 208 16.28 7.01 40.90
CA HIS A 208 15.05 7.24 41.68
C HIS A 208 13.86 6.58 40.98
N ALA A 209 13.36 5.50 41.56
CA ALA A 209 12.13 4.84 41.14
C ALA A 209 11.01 5.18 42.12
N ASN A 210 9.77 5.24 41.63
CA ASN A 210 8.59 5.35 42.49
C ASN A 210 7.57 4.31 42.02
N ALA A 211 7.49 3.19 42.75
CA ALA A 211 6.57 2.10 42.49
C ALA A 211 5.62 1.94 43.69
N GLN A 212 4.35 1.66 43.40
CA GLN A 212 3.39 1.24 44.42
C GLN A 212 2.87 -0.14 44.03
N ASP A 213 3.33 -1.15 44.77
CA ASP A 213 2.86 -2.52 44.60
C ASP A 213 1.40 -2.69 45.02
N LYS A 214 0.73 -3.64 44.35
CA LYS A 214 -0.25 -4.51 45.01
C LYS A 214 -0.39 -5.83 44.24
N GLU A 215 -0.13 -6.91 44.95
CA GLU A 215 -0.24 -8.29 44.44
C GLU A 215 -1.69 -8.68 44.15
N ASN A 216 -1.90 -9.64 43.24
CA ASN A 216 -2.78 -10.76 43.58
C ASN A 216 -2.42 -12.07 42.86
N VAL A 217 -2.64 -13.16 43.59
CA VAL A 217 -2.33 -14.58 43.35
C VAL A 217 -3.08 -15.17 42.12
N PRO A 218 -2.48 -16.11 41.36
CA PRO A 218 -3.20 -16.90 40.37
C PRO A 218 -4.09 -17.98 41.03
N SER A 219 -5.40 -17.97 40.75
CA SER A 219 -6.32 -19.02 41.22
C SER A 219 -6.51 -20.10 40.15
N GLY A 220 -6.07 -21.33 40.46
CA GLY A 220 -6.44 -22.54 39.71
C GLY A 220 -7.56 -23.30 40.42
N MET A 221 -8.55 -23.78 39.67
CA MET A 221 -9.50 -24.81 40.10
C MET A 221 -9.64 -25.89 39.02
N THR A 222 -10.06 -27.07 39.44
CA THR A 222 -9.87 -28.35 38.72
C THR A 222 -11.16 -28.87 38.06
N ALA A 223 -11.02 -30.04 37.41
CA ALA A 223 -12.06 -30.85 36.75
C ALA A 223 -12.41 -30.44 35.29
N GLN A 224 -12.69 -31.38 34.37
CA GLN A 224 -12.76 -32.84 34.52
C GLN A 224 -12.30 -33.61 33.27
N HIS A 225 -11.95 -34.87 33.46
CA HIS A 225 -11.34 -35.75 32.46
C HIS A 225 -12.41 -36.52 31.68
N VAL A 226 -12.46 -36.36 30.35
CA VAL A 226 -13.37 -37.10 29.46
C VAL A 226 -12.55 -37.78 28.36
N HIS A 227 -12.37 -39.10 28.51
CA HIS A 227 -12.03 -40.01 27.40
C HIS A 227 -13.26 -40.23 26.50
N VAL A 228 -13.10 -41.05 25.45
CA VAL A 228 -14.12 -41.49 24.47
C VAL A 228 -14.27 -40.50 23.30
N PHE A 229 -14.19 -40.89 22.01
CA PHE A 229 -14.02 -42.22 21.39
C PHE A 229 -12.85 -42.24 20.39
N LYS A 230 -12.18 -43.39 20.24
CA LYS A 230 -11.55 -43.75 18.95
C LYS A 230 -12.66 -44.09 17.96
N SER A 231 -12.60 -43.57 16.74
CA SER A 231 -13.27 -44.18 15.59
C SER A 231 -12.26 -44.27 14.44
N SER A 232 -12.02 -45.49 13.98
CA SER A 232 -11.39 -45.72 12.69
C SER A 232 -12.47 -45.60 11.64
N TYR A 233 -12.20 -44.91 10.53
CA TYR A 233 -12.92 -45.09 9.28
C TYR A 233 -11.90 -45.17 8.15
N ASP A 234 -12.19 -46.06 7.22
CA ASP A 234 -11.17 -46.64 6.35
C ASP A 234 -10.85 -45.79 5.12
N GLN A 235 -9.90 -46.29 4.34
CA GLN A 235 -9.51 -45.74 3.04
C GLN A 235 -10.63 -45.95 1.98
N ASP A 236 -10.39 -45.35 0.80
CA ASP A 236 -11.11 -45.55 -0.46
C ASP A 236 -12.39 -44.72 -0.70
N THR A 237 -12.19 -43.51 -1.21
CA THR A 237 -13.00 -42.98 -2.33
C THR A 237 -12.11 -42.13 -3.25
N SER A 238 -11.58 -42.74 -4.31
CA SER A 238 -10.76 -42.06 -5.33
C SER A 238 -11.63 -41.28 -6.33
N MET A 239 -11.95 -40.03 -5.99
CA MET A 239 -12.68 -39.13 -6.90
C MET A 239 -11.79 -38.68 -8.07
N HIS A 240 -11.80 -39.45 -9.16
CA HIS A 240 -11.13 -39.11 -10.42
C HIS A 240 -11.69 -37.82 -11.05
N PHE A 241 -10.97 -36.71 -10.92
CA PHE A 241 -11.31 -35.46 -11.59
C PHE A 241 -10.85 -35.47 -13.05
N THR A 242 -11.74 -35.87 -13.96
CA THR A 242 -11.53 -35.72 -15.41
C THR A 242 -12.03 -34.36 -15.88
N GLY A 243 -11.10 -33.44 -16.15
CA GLY A 243 -11.41 -32.24 -16.94
C GLY A 243 -11.33 -32.53 -18.46
N PRO A 244 -11.42 -31.49 -19.30
CA PRO A 244 -12.35 -30.36 -19.16
C PRO A 244 -13.06 -30.07 -20.50
N ASN A 245 -14.31 -29.58 -20.49
CA ASN A 245 -14.82 -28.73 -21.59
C ASN A 245 -16.16 -28.02 -21.32
N GLN A 246 -16.35 -26.90 -22.04
CA GLN A 246 -17.62 -26.20 -22.33
C GLN A 246 -18.53 -25.79 -21.15
N PHE A 247 -18.34 -24.57 -20.66
CA PHE A 247 -19.44 -23.74 -20.16
C PHE A 247 -19.85 -22.73 -21.23
N SER A 248 -21.06 -22.85 -21.77
CA SER A 248 -21.67 -21.88 -22.68
C SER A 248 -22.92 -21.28 -22.04
N ILE A 249 -22.86 -20.02 -21.61
CA ILE A 249 -24.01 -19.31 -21.05
C ILE A 249 -24.73 -18.58 -22.20
N LEU A 250 -25.86 -19.16 -22.64
CA LEU A 250 -26.82 -18.48 -23.52
C LEU A 250 -27.55 -17.39 -22.71
N TYR A 251 -27.36 -16.13 -23.09
CA TYR A 251 -28.12 -15.02 -22.49
C TYR A 251 -29.60 -15.09 -22.91
N GLY A 252 -30.49 -15.15 -21.91
CA GLY A 252 -31.93 -15.18 -22.13
C GLY A 252 -32.44 -13.87 -22.74
N GLN A 253 -33.16 -13.97 -23.85
CA GLN A 253 -33.68 -12.83 -24.61
C GLN A 253 -34.85 -12.16 -23.88
N GLN A 254 -34.61 -10.98 -23.29
CA GLN A 254 -35.63 -10.23 -22.56
C GLN A 254 -36.64 -9.57 -23.53
N ARG A 255 -37.93 -9.79 -23.30
CA ARG A 255 -39.01 -9.30 -24.18
C ARG A 255 -39.22 -7.79 -24.05
N SER A 256 -39.52 -7.14 -25.18
CA SER A 256 -40.00 -5.75 -25.23
C SER A 256 -41.41 -5.64 -24.65
N ALA A 257 -41.71 -4.50 -24.01
CA ALA A 257 -43.01 -4.13 -23.48
C ALA A 257 -43.24 -2.61 -23.63
N LEU A 258 -43.34 -2.13 -24.87
CA LEU A 258 -43.65 -0.73 -25.21
C LEU A 258 -44.68 -0.63 -26.35
N SER A 259 -45.91 -1.08 -26.10
CA SER A 259 -47.07 -0.82 -26.95
C SER A 259 -48.37 -1.15 -26.22
N ASP A 260 -48.97 -0.17 -25.53
CA ASP A 260 -50.42 -0.14 -25.19
C ASP A 260 -50.78 1.17 -24.45
N LEU A 261 -50.84 2.30 -25.17
CA LEU A 261 -51.40 3.56 -24.65
C LEU A 261 -51.67 4.62 -25.74
N ASN A 262 -52.46 4.28 -26.78
CA ASN A 262 -53.14 5.28 -27.64
C ASN A 262 -54.17 4.64 -28.60
N ALA A 263 -55.35 4.27 -28.09
CA ALA A 263 -56.45 3.74 -28.94
C ALA A 263 -57.87 3.90 -28.33
N SER A 264 -58.17 4.94 -27.54
CA SER A 264 -59.57 5.26 -27.19
C SER A 264 -59.80 6.71 -26.72
N ARG A 265 -60.08 7.58 -27.70
CA ARG A 265 -60.85 8.84 -27.66
C ARG A 265 -60.82 9.41 -29.10
N GLY A 266 -61.92 9.92 -29.68
CA GLY A 266 -63.19 10.32 -29.07
C GLY A 266 -63.19 11.82 -28.88
#